data_AF-A0A9P0NG60-F1
#
_entry.id   AF-A0A9P0NG60-F1
#
_cell.length_a   1.000
_cell.length_b   1.000
_cell.length_c   1.000
_cell.angle_alpha   90.00
_cell.angle_beta   90.00
_cell.angle_gamma   90.00
#
_symmetry.space_group_name_H-M   'P 1'
#
loop_
_entity.id
_entity.type
_entity.pdbx_description
1 polymer ?
#
loop_
_entity_poly.entity_id
_entity_poly.type
_entity_poly.pdbx_seq_one_letter_code
_entity_poly.pdbx_strand_id
1 'polypeptide(L)'
;MSSKGPTIAGSDGSDFSHRQKVADHYKISVQNKSRLKYCILFHYILFFLMGAKLCPDVLDRLDIFVLEIEELEIPKPLLWEYLWCLSLPASFLALRAIKHNCIKNISFYIKWIISFGVLPVVYGFFIYLPEVYTFITKSPSTESIQLWRVSIVL
;
A
#
# COMPACT_ATOMS: atom_id res chain seq x y z
N MET A 1 42.67 16.21 -0.88
CA MET A 1 42.60 17.19 -1.98
C MET A 1 42.52 16.42 -3.29
N SER A 2 41.32 16.28 -3.87
CA SER A 2 41.15 15.63 -5.18
C SER A 2 41.38 16.66 -6.28
N SER A 3 42.64 16.85 -6.68
CA SER A 3 43.03 17.88 -7.69
C SER A 3 43.75 17.31 -8.91
N LYS A 4 43.82 15.99 -9.08
CA LYS A 4 44.57 15.34 -10.17
C LYS A 4 43.73 14.39 -11.02
N GLY A 5 42.42 14.61 -11.11
CA GLY A 5 41.59 13.96 -12.11
C GLY A 5 41.69 14.69 -13.46
N PRO A 6 41.65 14.00 -14.62
CA PRO A 6 41.64 14.68 -15.91
C PRO A 6 40.44 15.64 -15.99
N THR A 7 40.71 16.94 -16.09
CA THR A 7 39.67 17.94 -16.36
C THR A 7 39.37 17.95 -17.85
N ILE A 8 38.09 18.04 -18.19
CA ILE A 8 37.64 18.19 -19.58
C ILE A 8 38.25 19.51 -20.10
N ALA A 9 38.87 19.48 -21.28
CA ALA A 9 39.49 20.67 -21.87
C ALA A 9 38.48 21.82 -21.91
N GLY A 10 38.77 22.93 -21.20
CA GLY A 10 37.89 24.10 -21.07
C GLY A 10 37.17 24.25 -19.72
N SER A 11 37.34 23.34 -18.76
CA SER A 11 36.81 23.48 -17.39
C SER A 11 37.93 23.85 -16.41
N ASP A 12 37.77 24.97 -15.69
CA ASP A 12 38.71 25.48 -14.68
C ASP A 12 38.54 24.82 -13.29
N GLY A 13 37.64 23.85 -13.16
CA GLY A 13 37.36 23.13 -11.91
C GLY A 13 36.58 23.93 -10.86
N SER A 14 36.14 25.15 -11.16
CA SER A 14 35.33 25.98 -10.24
C SER A 14 33.88 25.48 -10.08
N ASP A 15 33.44 24.55 -10.95
CA ASP A 15 32.08 24.03 -11.02
C ASP A 15 31.78 22.89 -10.01
N PHE A 16 32.75 22.51 -9.16
CA PHE A 16 32.61 21.40 -8.22
C PHE A 16 31.37 21.53 -7.32
N SER A 17 31.08 22.75 -6.83
CA SER A 17 29.94 23.03 -5.96
C SER A 17 28.61 22.79 -6.67
N HIS A 18 28.54 23.13 -7.97
CA HIS A 18 27.37 22.90 -8.79
C HIS A 18 27.18 21.41 -9.10
N ARG A 19 28.27 20.72 -9.50
CA ARG A 19 28.25 19.27 -9.76
C ARG A 19 27.84 18.47 -8.54
N GLN A 20 28.31 18.86 -7.35
CA GLN A 20 27.96 18.21 -6.10
C GLN A 20 26.47 18.34 -5.79
N LYS A 21 25.90 19.55 -5.88
CA LYS A 21 24.45 19.77 -5.68
C LYS A 21 23.62 18.91 -6.64
N VAL A 22 23.99 18.88 -7.92
CA VAL A 22 23.31 18.07 -8.94
C VAL A 22 23.38 16.58 -8.60
N ALA A 23 24.57 16.07 -8.23
CA ALA A 23 24.76 14.68 -7.83
C ALA A 23 23.91 14.30 -6.60
N ASP A 24 23.82 15.18 -5.60
CA ASP A 24 23.00 14.98 -4.41
C ASP A 24 21.51 14.86 -4.75
N HIS A 25 21.00 15.71 -5.65
CA HIS A 25 19.61 15.61 -6.14
C HIS A 25 19.33 14.27 -6.83
N TYR A 26 20.23 13.79 -7.68
CA TYR A 26 20.08 12.49 -8.33
C TYR A 26 20.13 11.33 -7.33
N LYS A 27 21.04 11.39 -6.36
CA LYS A 27 21.16 10.40 -5.28
C LYS A 27 19.85 10.28 -4.50
N ILE A 28 19.28 11.40 -4.07
CA ILE A 28 17.99 11.45 -3.36
C ILE A 28 16.86 10.90 -4.23
N SER A 29 16.82 11.28 -5.52
CA SER A 29 15.81 10.80 -6.46
C SER A 29 15.84 9.28 -6.61
N VAL A 30 17.03 8.69 -6.81
CA VAL A 30 17.22 7.25 -6.93
C VAL A 30 16.79 6.52 -5.65
N GLN A 31 17.20 7.02 -4.49
CA GLN A 31 16.83 6.44 -3.20
C GLN A 31 15.32 6.43 -2.97
N ASN A 32 14.64 7.55 -3.22
CA ASN A 32 13.19 7.65 -3.03
C ASN A 32 12.40 6.83 -4.05
N LYS A 33 12.89 6.72 -5.30
CA LYS A 33 12.31 5.80 -6.30
C LYS A 33 12.43 4.34 -5.86
N SER A 34 13.54 3.96 -5.27
CA SER A 34 13.72 2.61 -4.71
C SER A 34 12.73 2.35 -3.56
N ARG A 35 12.65 3.28 -2.59
CA ARG A 35 11.68 3.21 -1.48
C ARG A 35 10.23 3.10 -1.97
N LEU A 36 9.84 3.91 -2.96
CA LEU A 36 8.51 3.87 -3.54
C LEU A 36 8.19 2.51 -4.17
N LYS A 37 9.15 1.86 -4.85
CA LYS A 37 8.97 0.50 -5.37
C LYS A 37 8.73 -0.51 -4.25
N TYR A 38 9.47 -0.43 -3.15
CA TYR A 38 9.24 -1.29 -2.00
C TYR A 38 7.87 -1.05 -1.36
N CYS A 39 7.44 0.21 -1.21
CA CYS A 39 6.09 0.51 -0.75
C CYS A 39 5.02 -0.10 -1.65
N ILE A 40 5.19 -0.04 -2.97
CA ILE A 40 4.27 -0.67 -3.93
C ILE A 40 4.29 -2.19 -3.79
N LEU A 41 5.47 -2.80 -3.61
CA LEU A 41 5.58 -4.24 -3.38
C LEU A 41 4.82 -4.69 -2.13
N PHE A 42 5.01 -4.01 -0.99
CA PHE A 42 4.28 -4.33 0.24
C PHE A 42 2.77 -4.09 0.09
N HIS A 43 2.39 -3.05 -0.66
CA HIS A 43 0.98 -2.81 -1.00
C HIS A 43 0.38 -3.95 -1.81
N TYR A 44 1.14 -4.58 -2.71
CA TYR A 44 0.69 -5.76 -3.46
C TYR A 44 0.48 -6.96 -2.53
N ILE A 45 1.41 -7.18 -1.59
CA ILE A 45 1.27 -8.27 -0.60
C ILE A 45 0.01 -8.06 0.25
N LEU A 46 -0.19 -6.85 0.78
CA LEU A 46 -1.40 -6.51 1.53
C LEU A 46 -2.67 -6.65 0.68
N PHE A 47 -2.59 -6.33 -0.61
CA PHE A 47 -3.71 -6.51 -1.53
C PHE A 47 -4.10 -7.97 -1.69
N PHE A 48 -3.13 -8.89 -1.84
CA PHE A 48 -3.46 -10.31 -1.89
C PHE A 48 -4.05 -10.81 -0.58
N LEU A 49 -3.60 -10.31 0.58
CA LEU A 49 -4.21 -10.65 1.87
C LEU A 49 -5.65 -10.13 1.99
N MET A 50 -5.91 -8.88 1.58
CA MET A 50 -7.26 -8.33 1.53
C MET A 50 -8.12 -9.09 0.52
N GLY A 51 -7.59 -9.41 -0.66
CA GLY A 51 -8.28 -10.19 -1.68
C GLY A 51 -8.66 -11.59 -1.19
N ALA A 52 -7.78 -12.26 -0.45
CA ALA A 52 -8.09 -13.54 0.21
C ALA A 52 -9.23 -13.38 1.22
N LYS A 53 -9.23 -12.31 2.03
CA LYS A 53 -10.34 -11.99 2.93
C LYS A 53 -11.66 -11.76 2.18
N LEU A 54 -11.65 -11.01 1.09
CA LEU A 54 -12.84 -10.65 0.32
C LEU A 54 -13.34 -11.79 -0.58
N CYS A 55 -12.52 -12.81 -0.81
CA CYS A 55 -12.79 -13.91 -1.73
C CYS A 55 -14.15 -14.60 -1.48
N PRO A 56 -14.52 -15.00 -0.24
CA PRO A 56 -15.82 -15.63 0.01
C PRO A 56 -16.99 -14.78 -0.46
N ASP A 57 -17.01 -13.50 -0.09
CA ASP A 57 -18.11 -12.59 -0.47
C ASP A 57 -18.18 -12.32 -1.98
N VAL A 58 -17.04 -12.38 -2.67
CA VAL A 58 -17.01 -12.27 -4.15
C VAL A 58 -17.54 -13.54 -4.80
N LEU A 59 -17.18 -14.72 -4.30
CA LEU A 59 -17.67 -16.01 -4.81
C LEU A 59 -19.18 -16.15 -4.60
N ASP A 60 -19.68 -15.77 -3.41
CA ASP A 60 -21.12 -15.73 -3.10
C ASP A 60 -21.88 -14.88 -4.13
N ARG A 61 -21.36 -13.70 -4.49
CA ARG A 61 -21.99 -12.80 -5.48
C ARG A 61 -21.95 -13.33 -6.92
N LEU A 62 -21.05 -14.26 -7.21
CA LEU A 62 -20.92 -14.91 -8.51
C LEU A 62 -21.72 -16.22 -8.58
N ASP A 63 -22.45 -16.58 -7.52
CA ASP A 63 -23.18 -17.84 -7.40
C ASP A 63 -22.26 -19.08 -7.50
N ILE A 64 -21.03 -18.95 -6.98
CA ILE A 64 -20.04 -20.03 -6.93
C ILE A 64 -19.95 -20.56 -5.50
N PHE A 65 -20.34 -21.81 -5.30
CA PHE A 65 -20.35 -22.46 -3.99
C PHE A 65 -19.11 -23.33 -3.77
N VAL A 66 -18.36 -23.04 -2.70
CA VAL A 66 -17.21 -23.84 -2.25
C VAL A 66 -17.37 -24.09 -0.75
N LEU A 67 -17.64 -25.34 -0.37
CA LEU A 67 -18.01 -25.72 0.99
C LEU A 67 -16.94 -25.32 2.03
N GLU A 68 -15.67 -25.56 1.72
CA GLU A 68 -14.55 -25.25 2.61
C GLU A 68 -14.36 -23.74 2.85
N ILE A 69 -14.83 -22.91 1.92
CA ILE A 69 -14.76 -21.45 2.02
C ILE A 69 -15.97 -20.92 2.81
N GLU A 70 -17.13 -21.53 2.67
CA GLU A 70 -18.35 -21.14 3.40
C GLU A 70 -18.29 -21.55 4.88
N GLU A 71 -17.67 -22.69 5.20
CA GLU A 71 -17.40 -23.12 6.58
C GLU A 71 -16.47 -22.15 7.34
N LEU A 72 -15.71 -21.33 6.60
CA LEU A 72 -14.86 -20.32 7.19
C LEU A 72 -15.72 -19.12 7.60
N GLU A 73 -15.88 -18.92 8.91
CA GLU A 73 -16.65 -17.80 9.49
C GLU A 73 -15.88 -16.47 9.35
N ILE A 74 -15.68 -16.02 8.09
CA ILE A 74 -15.06 -14.74 7.78
C ILE A 74 -16.14 -13.64 7.96
N PRO A 75 -15.86 -12.60 8.76
CA PRO A 75 -16.78 -11.48 8.91
C PRO A 75 -17.03 -10.81 7.57
N LYS A 76 -18.29 -10.48 7.30
CA LYS A 76 -18.71 -9.89 6.03
C LYS A 76 -17.93 -8.59 5.76
N PRO A 77 -17.49 -8.37 4.52
CA PRO A 77 -16.63 -7.25 4.21
C PRO A 77 -17.36 -5.92 4.27
N LEU A 78 -16.64 -4.91 4.75
CA LEU A 78 -17.15 -3.55 4.81
C LEU A 78 -16.79 -2.77 3.53
N LEU A 79 -17.56 -1.73 3.23
CA LEU A 79 -17.36 -0.90 2.04
C LEU A 79 -15.93 -0.34 1.91
N TRP A 80 -15.30 -0.01 3.05
CA TRP A 80 -13.95 0.55 3.06
C TRP A 80 -12.89 -0.41 2.53
N GLU A 81 -13.11 -1.71 2.66
CA GLU A 81 -12.19 -2.76 2.19
C GLU A 81 -12.22 -2.87 0.67
N TYR A 82 -13.42 -2.77 0.11
CA TYR A 82 -13.63 -2.67 -1.34
C TYR A 82 -13.03 -1.39 -1.91
N LEU A 83 -13.25 -0.25 -1.26
CA LEU A 83 -12.64 1.03 -1.67
C LEU A 83 -11.12 0.97 -1.57
N TRP A 84 -10.58 0.28 -0.56
CA TRP A 84 -9.15 0.09 -0.40
C TRP A 84 -8.54 -0.70 -1.55
N CYS A 85 -9.24 -1.71 -2.09
CA CYS A 85 -8.79 -2.47 -3.25
C CYS A 85 -8.62 -1.61 -4.51
N LEU A 86 -9.38 -0.51 -4.64
CA LEU A 86 -9.24 0.44 -5.75
C LEU A 86 -7.91 1.20 -5.75
N SER A 87 -7.12 1.12 -4.68
CA SER A 87 -5.80 1.75 -4.61
C SER A 87 -4.75 1.07 -5.50
N LEU A 88 -4.92 -0.23 -5.80
CA LEU A 88 -3.95 -1.03 -6.52
C LEU A 88 -3.73 -0.59 -7.98
N PRO A 89 -4.77 -0.35 -8.82
CA PRO A 89 -4.59 -0.08 -10.24
C PRO A 89 -3.69 1.12 -10.57
N ALA A 90 -3.68 2.17 -9.73
CA ALA A 90 -2.82 3.32 -9.96
C ALA A 90 -1.31 3.02 -9.77
N SER A 91 -0.96 1.95 -9.06
CA SER A 91 0.44 1.55 -8.86
C SER A 91 1.15 1.18 -10.18
N PHE A 92 0.43 0.64 -11.18
CA PHE A 92 0.98 0.35 -12.50
C PHE A 92 1.45 1.64 -13.19
N LEU A 93 0.67 2.71 -13.08
CA LEU A 93 1.04 4.03 -13.58
C LEU A 93 2.25 4.59 -12.85
N ALA A 94 2.35 4.38 -11.52
CA ALA A 94 3.48 4.80 -10.70
C ALA A 94 4.77 4.07 -11.09
N LEU A 95 4.74 2.73 -11.22
CA LEU A 95 5.91 1.93 -11.62
C LEU A 95 6.43 2.34 -13.00
N ARG A 96 5.53 2.54 -13.97
CA ARG A 96 5.88 3.08 -15.29
C ARG A 96 6.47 4.48 -15.19
N ALA A 97 5.89 5.34 -14.37
CA ALA A 97 6.34 6.71 -14.18
C ALA A 97 7.73 6.81 -13.53
N ILE A 98 8.06 5.90 -12.60
CA ILE A 98 9.38 5.82 -11.97
C ILE A 98 10.46 5.54 -13.03
N LYS A 99 10.19 4.64 -13.99
CA LYS A 99 11.11 4.30 -15.09
C LYS A 99 11.37 5.49 -16.03
N HIS A 100 10.33 6.26 -16.34
CA HIS A 100 10.41 7.37 -17.31
C HIS A 100 10.49 8.77 -16.68
N ASN A 101 10.64 8.84 -15.35
CA ASN A 101 10.64 10.10 -14.59
C ASN A 101 9.41 11.01 -14.87
N CYS A 102 8.23 10.42 -15.02
CA CYS A 102 7.01 11.17 -15.34
C CYS A 102 6.35 11.73 -14.07
N ILE A 103 6.60 12.99 -13.76
CA ILE A 103 6.11 13.65 -12.54
C ILE A 103 4.58 13.70 -12.48
N LYS A 104 3.90 13.90 -13.62
CA LYS A 104 2.43 13.94 -13.69
C LYS A 104 1.80 12.64 -13.17
N ASN A 105 2.32 11.49 -13.61
CA ASN A 105 1.82 10.19 -13.20
C ASN A 105 2.17 9.86 -11.74
N ILE A 106 3.35 10.26 -11.24
CA ILE A 106 3.70 10.13 -9.82
C ILE A 106 2.76 10.98 -8.97
N SER A 107 2.48 12.23 -9.37
CA SER A 107 1.56 13.12 -8.68
C SER A 107 0.13 12.57 -8.66
N PHE A 108 -0.34 12.03 -9.79
CA PHE A 108 -1.63 11.35 -9.85
C PHE A 108 -1.68 10.15 -8.89
N TYR A 109 -0.66 9.29 -8.90
CA TYR A 109 -0.58 8.15 -7.99
C TYR A 109 -0.62 8.57 -6.51
N ILE A 110 0.06 9.66 -6.13
CA ILE A 110 0.03 10.17 -4.76
C ILE A 110 -1.39 10.59 -4.36
N LYS A 111 -2.12 11.31 -5.22
CA LYS A 111 -3.51 11.68 -4.93
C LYS A 111 -4.40 10.43 -4.81
N TRP A 112 -4.19 9.47 -5.71
CA TRP A 112 -4.95 8.23 -5.73
C TRP A 112 -4.73 7.38 -4.47
N ILE A 113 -3.47 7.21 -4.04
CA ILE A 113 -3.14 6.43 -2.84
C ILE A 113 -3.63 7.11 -1.56
N ILE A 114 -3.70 8.45 -1.53
CA ILE A 114 -4.33 9.16 -0.41
C ILE A 114 -5.83 8.85 -0.38
N SER A 115 -6.52 9.00 -1.52
CA SER A 115 -7.98 8.83 -1.62
C SER A 115 -8.46 7.40 -1.39
N PHE A 116 -7.78 6.41 -1.96
CA PHE A 116 -8.21 5.01 -1.94
C PHE A 116 -7.31 4.11 -1.11
N GLY A 117 -6.11 4.53 -0.71
CA GLY A 117 -5.24 3.75 0.17
C GLY A 117 -5.36 4.21 1.63
N VAL A 118 -5.14 5.50 1.89
CA VAL A 118 -5.07 6.04 3.25
C VAL A 118 -6.45 6.30 3.83
N LEU A 119 -7.32 7.04 3.13
CA LEU A 119 -8.64 7.42 3.68
C LEU A 119 -9.52 6.21 4.04
N PRO A 120 -9.62 5.13 3.24
CA PRO A 120 -10.43 3.98 3.62
C PRO A 120 -9.90 3.27 4.87
N VAL A 121 -8.58 3.19 5.05
CA VAL A 121 -7.96 2.61 6.25
C VAL A 121 -8.24 3.48 7.48
N VAL A 122 -8.12 4.80 7.36
CA VAL A 122 -8.45 5.73 8.45
C VAL A 122 -9.92 5.61 8.82
N TYR A 123 -10.81 5.51 7.84
CA TYR A 123 -12.23 5.29 8.08
C TYR A 123 -12.51 3.94 8.76
N GLY A 124 -11.89 2.86 8.30
CA GLY A 124 -11.95 1.54 8.93
C GLY A 124 -11.45 1.57 10.39
N PHE A 125 -10.36 2.28 10.66
CA PHE A 125 -9.84 2.47 12.02
C PHE A 125 -10.90 3.06 12.96
N PHE A 126 -11.61 4.10 12.54
CA PHE A 126 -12.68 4.69 13.35
C PHE A 126 -13.90 3.78 13.53
N ILE A 127 -14.19 2.90 12.56
CA ILE A 127 -15.23 1.88 12.70
C ILE A 127 -14.87 0.88 13.80
N TYR A 128 -13.64 0.39 13.82
CA TYR A 128 -13.22 -0.64 14.78
C TYR A 128 -12.85 -0.10 16.16
N LEU A 129 -12.60 1.20 16.30
CA LEU A 129 -12.21 1.82 17.57
C LEU A 129 -13.18 1.51 18.75
N PRO A 130 -14.51 1.67 18.59
CA PRO A 130 -15.48 1.34 19.64
C PRO A 130 -15.50 -0.16 20.00
N GLU A 131 -15.32 -1.03 19.00
CA GLU A 131 -15.25 -2.49 19.21
C GLU A 131 -14.02 -2.87 20.02
N VAL A 132 -12.85 -2.31 19.67
CA VAL A 132 -11.61 -2.48 20.42
C VAL A 132 -11.76 -1.96 21.85
N TYR A 133 -12.35 -0.78 22.03
CA TYR A 133 -12.63 -0.24 23.36
C TYR A 133 -13.52 -1.17 24.18
N THR A 134 -14.59 -1.69 23.57
CA THR A 134 -15.52 -2.63 24.21
C THR A 134 -14.84 -3.93 24.59
N PHE A 135 -14.02 -4.48 23.69
CA PHE A 135 -13.25 -5.71 23.91
C PHE A 135 -12.28 -5.59 25.08
N ILE A 136 -11.61 -4.44 25.24
CA ILE A 136 -10.64 -4.22 26.31
C ILE A 136 -11.33 -3.96 27.66
N THR A 137 -12.47 -3.27 27.66
CA THR A 137 -13.12 -2.79 28.89
C THR A 137 -14.15 -3.73 29.48
N LYS A 138 -14.81 -4.56 28.66
CA LYS A 138 -15.79 -5.54 29.13
C LYS A 138 -15.14 -6.92 29.17
N SER A 139 -15.25 -7.62 30.30
CA SER A 139 -14.93 -9.06 30.39
C SER A 139 -15.63 -9.82 29.26
N PRO A 140 -15.03 -10.89 28.71
CA PRO A 140 -15.37 -11.41 27.40
C PRO A 140 -16.70 -12.16 27.43
N SER A 141 -17.84 -11.46 27.44
CA SER A 141 -19.06 -12.00 26.87
C SER A 141 -18.89 -11.95 25.35
N THR A 142 -18.25 -13.00 24.83
CA THR A 142 -17.85 -13.19 23.43
C THR A 142 -19.03 -13.24 22.44
N GLU A 143 -20.25 -12.99 22.90
CA GLU A 143 -21.48 -13.09 22.09
C GLU A 143 -21.67 -11.90 21.14
N SER A 144 -21.09 -10.73 21.43
CA SER A 144 -21.31 -9.50 20.63
C SER A 144 -20.18 -9.11 19.69
N ILE A 145 -19.05 -9.82 19.72
CA ILE A 145 -17.86 -9.49 18.92
C ILE A 145 -17.65 -10.59 17.88
N GLN A 146 -17.67 -10.21 16.61
CA GLN A 146 -17.36 -11.16 15.52
C GLN A 146 -15.89 -11.51 15.55
N LEU A 147 -15.58 -12.74 15.96
CA LEU A 147 -14.24 -13.30 15.93
C LEU A 147 -14.11 -14.18 14.69
N TRP A 148 -12.93 -14.18 14.07
CA TRP A 148 -12.57 -15.22 13.12
C TRP A 148 -12.55 -16.55 13.85
N ARG A 149 -13.46 -17.46 13.50
CA ARG A 149 -13.48 -18.83 14.02
C ARG A 149 -13.34 -19.79 12.85
N VAL A 150 -12.56 -20.83 13.07
CA VAL A 150 -12.54 -21.99 12.20
C VAL A 150 -13.53 -22.97 12.80
N SER A 151 -14.65 -23.17 12.13
CA SER A 151 -15.59 -24.23 12.48
C SER A 151 -14.97 -25.55 12.04
N ILE A 152 -14.16 -26.17 12.92
CA ILE A 152 -13.70 -27.54 12.69
C ILE A 152 -14.90 -28.44 12.98
N VAL A 153 -15.64 -28.78 11.93
CA VAL A 153 -16.63 -29.85 11.98
C VAL A 153 -15.85 -31.16 11.96
N LEU A 154 -15.78 -31.85 13.11
CA LEU A 154 -15.36 -33.24 13.24
C LEU A 154 -16.59 -34.14 13.38
#